data_AF-A0A662FQS3-F1
#
_entry.id   AF-A0A662FQS3-F1
#
_cell.length_a   1.000
_cell.length_b   1.000
_cell.length_c   1.000
_cell.angle_alpha   90.00
_cell.angle_beta   90.00
_cell.angle_gamma   90.00
#
_symmetry.space_group_name_H-M   'P 1'
#
loop_
_entity.id
_entity.type
_entity.pdbx_description
1 polymer ?
#
loop_
_entity_poly.entity_id
_entity_poly.type
_entity_poly.pdbx_seq_one_letter_code
_entity_poly.pdbx_strand_id
1 'polypeptide(L)'
;MDKIESVKSLSQWLKSKGIRSTKDIKVPEKLVDQVIGQDEAVKVVKKAAKQKRHVLLIGDPGTGKSMLAKAMAELLPEEDLEDILVYPNHDDPNQPKIRVVPAGKGKEIIKAKKDELKELREKESGFKRMVIMIILFLSFLTVIYTKSMQYLFWGILLSLAFMIFFRFFSYSDKFEKEIPKLLVSHKKGDKPPFIDATGAISGAL
;
A
#
# COMPACT_ATOMS: atom_id res chain seq x y z
N MET A 1 -21.21 34.99 42.95
CA MET A 1 -22.63 34.78 42.57
C MET A 1 -22.82 34.77 41.04
N ASP A 2 -21.91 35.40 40.28
CA ASP A 2 -21.96 35.54 38.81
C ASP A 2 -22.03 34.23 37.99
N LYS A 3 -21.41 33.14 38.45
CA LYS A 3 -21.46 31.85 37.73
C LYS A 3 -22.88 31.26 37.66
N ILE A 4 -23.73 31.49 38.66
CA ILE A 4 -25.07 30.87 38.73
C ILE A 4 -26.07 31.59 37.82
N GLU A 5 -25.94 32.91 37.63
CA GLU A 5 -26.75 33.66 36.65
C GLU A 5 -26.42 33.27 35.21
N SER A 6 -25.15 33.04 34.90
CA SER A 6 -24.71 32.60 33.56
C SER A 6 -25.25 31.21 33.17
N VAL A 7 -25.44 30.31 34.14
CA VAL A 7 -25.94 28.96 33.88
C VAL A 7 -27.46 28.95 33.71
N LYS A 8 -28.19 29.80 34.46
CA LYS A 8 -29.64 30.00 34.25
C LYS A 8 -29.93 30.60 32.88
N SER A 9 -29.14 31.59 32.44
CA SER A 9 -29.30 32.20 31.12
C SER A 9 -28.94 31.21 29.99
N LEU A 10 -27.87 30.42 30.14
CA LEU A 10 -27.52 29.38 29.15
C LEU A 10 -28.59 28.30 29.05
N SER A 11 -29.12 27.83 30.17
CA SER A 11 -30.17 26.81 30.18
C SER A 11 -31.47 27.32 29.56
N GLN A 12 -31.82 28.59 29.79
CA GLN A 12 -32.95 29.24 29.13
C GLN A 12 -32.72 29.43 27.64
N TRP A 13 -31.50 29.79 27.24
CA TRP A 13 -31.11 29.93 25.83
C TRP A 13 -31.12 28.59 25.08
N LEU A 14 -30.63 27.51 25.70
CA LEU A 14 -30.70 26.16 25.14
C LEU A 14 -32.16 25.70 24.98
N LYS A 15 -33.00 25.98 25.99
CA LYS A 15 -34.46 25.71 25.92
C LYS A 15 -35.14 26.52 24.81
N SER A 16 -34.80 27.79 24.62
CA SER A 16 -35.39 28.62 23.55
C SER A 16 -34.96 28.15 22.16
N LYS A 17 -33.79 27.51 22.04
CA LYS A 17 -33.32 26.82 20.82
C LYS A 17 -33.83 25.38 20.69
N GLY A 18 -34.60 24.87 21.67
CA GLY A 18 -35.14 23.51 21.66
C GLY A 18 -34.11 22.39 21.89
N ILE A 19 -32.88 22.73 22.30
CA ILE A 19 -31.78 21.78 22.48
C ILE A 19 -31.84 21.24 23.91
N ARG A 20 -32.03 19.92 24.05
CA ARG A 20 -32.08 19.23 25.35
C ARG A 20 -30.81 18.44 25.61
N SER A 21 -30.20 17.91 24.57
CA SER A 21 -28.99 17.10 24.63
C SER A 21 -28.05 17.45 23.48
N THR A 22 -26.77 17.09 23.63
CA THR A 22 -25.77 17.22 22.55
C THR A 22 -26.14 16.39 21.31
N LYS A 23 -27.02 15.38 21.45
CA LYS A 23 -27.58 14.62 20.33
C LYS A 23 -28.44 15.47 19.38
N ASP A 24 -29.01 16.58 19.88
CA ASP A 24 -29.87 17.46 19.08
C ASP A 24 -29.05 18.44 18.23
N ILE A 25 -27.73 18.50 18.43
CA ILE A 25 -26.83 19.41 17.75
C ILE A 25 -26.28 18.72 16.51
N LYS A 26 -26.50 19.31 15.33
CA LYS A 26 -25.90 18.84 14.08
C LYS A 26 -24.43 19.23 14.04
N VAL A 27 -23.55 18.23 13.92
CA VAL A 27 -22.12 18.44 13.71
C VAL A 27 -21.85 18.55 12.21
N PRO A 28 -21.10 19.58 11.75
CA PRO A 28 -20.71 19.69 10.34
C PRO A 28 -19.88 18.47 9.88
N GLU A 29 -20.08 18.01 8.65
CA GLU A 29 -19.32 16.87 8.11
C GLU A 29 -17.86 17.21 7.85
N LYS A 30 -17.59 18.40 7.30
CA LYS A 30 -16.24 18.85 6.94
C LYS A 30 -15.48 19.30 8.17
N LEU A 31 -14.24 18.84 8.32
CA LEU A 31 -13.40 19.20 9.47
C LEU A 31 -13.13 20.70 9.56
N VAL A 32 -13.05 21.38 8.41
CA VAL A 32 -12.79 22.83 8.39
C VAL A 32 -13.91 23.65 9.04
N ASP A 33 -15.15 23.16 8.99
CA ASP A 33 -16.32 23.85 9.55
C ASP A 33 -16.55 23.44 11.02
N GLN A 34 -15.80 22.46 11.54
CA GLN A 34 -15.77 22.09 12.95
C GLN A 34 -14.75 22.90 13.77
N VAL A 35 -13.91 23.71 13.12
CA VAL A 35 -12.92 24.55 13.81
C VAL A 35 -13.63 25.75 14.44
N ILE A 36 -13.48 25.91 15.76
CA ILE A 36 -14.18 26.94 16.53
C ILE A 36 -13.22 28.08 16.88
N GLY A 37 -13.65 29.33 16.66
CA GLY A 37 -12.95 30.54 17.14
C GLY A 37 -11.65 30.88 16.40
N GLN A 38 -11.43 30.31 15.21
CA GLN A 38 -10.22 30.51 14.39
C GLN A 38 -10.56 30.91 12.95
N ASP A 39 -11.46 31.89 12.77
CA ASP A 39 -12.03 32.25 11.47
C ASP A 39 -10.96 32.69 10.45
N GLU A 40 -9.97 33.47 10.88
CA GLU A 40 -8.87 33.90 10.01
C GLU A 40 -7.96 32.75 9.59
N ALA A 41 -7.61 31.85 10.52
CA ALA A 41 -6.81 30.66 10.20
C ALA A 41 -7.54 29.74 9.21
N VAL A 42 -8.85 29.54 9.40
CA VAL A 42 -9.69 28.78 8.48
C VAL A 42 -9.70 29.39 7.08
N LYS A 43 -9.84 30.71 6.96
CA LYS A 43 -9.79 31.40 5.65
C LYS A 43 -8.43 31.22 4.97
N VAL A 44 -7.33 31.34 5.71
CA VAL A 44 -5.96 31.14 5.19
C VAL A 44 -5.79 29.70 4.71
N VAL A 45 -6.18 28.72 5.51
CA VAL A 45 -6.11 27.29 5.16
C VAL A 45 -6.94 26.97 3.92
N LYS A 46 -8.19 27.48 3.82
CA LYS A 46 -9.04 27.30 2.62
C LYS A 46 -8.37 27.87 1.36
N LYS A 47 -7.76 29.05 1.44
CA LYS A 47 -7.03 29.66 0.32
C LYS A 47 -5.75 28.88 -0.02
N ALA A 48 -4.99 28.46 0.99
CA ALA A 48 -3.75 27.72 0.82
C ALA A 48 -3.98 26.35 0.18
N ALA A 49 -5.05 25.63 0.59
CA ALA A 49 -5.43 24.35 -0.02
C ALA A 49 -5.73 24.51 -1.52
N LYS A 50 -6.53 25.54 -1.88
CA LYS A 50 -6.86 25.82 -3.28
C LYS A 50 -5.64 26.19 -4.13
N GLN A 51 -4.64 26.86 -3.54
CA GLN A 51 -3.44 27.32 -4.23
C GLN A 51 -2.22 26.40 -4.06
N LYS A 52 -2.37 25.27 -3.37
CA LYS A 52 -1.26 24.33 -3.03
C LYS A 52 -0.07 25.04 -2.37
N ARG A 53 -0.35 25.97 -1.44
CA ARG A 53 0.67 26.71 -0.69
C ARG A 53 0.96 26.04 0.65
N HIS A 54 2.22 26.06 1.07
CA HIS A 54 2.61 25.65 2.41
C HIS A 54 2.06 26.62 3.47
N VAL A 55 1.69 26.09 4.64
CA VAL A 55 1.16 26.87 5.76
C VAL A 55 2.01 26.58 6.99
N LEU A 56 2.40 27.63 7.72
CA LEU A 56 3.01 27.53 9.03
C LEU A 56 1.97 27.94 10.09
N LEU A 57 1.63 27.02 10.99
CA LEU A 57 0.70 27.27 12.09
C LEU A 57 1.48 27.47 13.40
N ILE A 58 1.36 28.65 14.00
CA ILE A 58 2.05 29.02 15.24
C ILE A 58 1.00 29.21 16.34
N GLY A 59 1.25 28.65 17.52
CA GLY A 59 0.41 28.86 18.71
C GLY A 59 0.66 27.82 19.80
N ASP A 60 0.08 28.04 20.97
CA ASP A 60 0.24 27.19 22.17
C ASP A 60 -0.20 25.74 21.91
N PRO A 61 0.36 24.73 22.61
CA PRO A 61 -0.11 23.34 22.50
C PRO A 61 -1.61 23.24 22.81
N GLY A 62 -2.32 22.33 22.13
CA GLY A 62 -3.76 22.12 22.33
C GLY A 62 -4.69 23.12 21.62
N THR A 63 -4.17 24.07 20.84
CA THR A 63 -4.99 25.08 20.11
C THR A 63 -5.58 24.61 18.77
N GLY A 64 -5.51 23.32 18.45
CA GLY A 64 -6.12 22.77 17.23
C GLY A 64 -5.30 22.88 15.94
N LYS A 65 -3.98 23.13 16.03
CA LYS A 65 -3.07 23.17 14.86
C LYS A 65 -3.16 21.91 13.98
N SER A 66 -3.11 20.71 14.57
CA SER A 66 -3.23 19.45 13.83
C SER A 66 -4.64 19.27 13.23
N MET A 67 -5.68 19.82 13.86
CA MET A 67 -7.05 19.81 13.32
C MET A 67 -7.16 20.69 12.07
N LEU A 68 -6.57 21.90 12.09
CA LEU A 68 -6.47 22.76 10.91
C LEU A 68 -5.68 22.11 9.77
N ALA A 69 -4.58 21.41 10.08
CA ALA A 69 -3.80 20.68 9.09
C ALA A 69 -4.59 19.51 8.47
N LYS A 70 -5.33 18.74 9.27
CA LYS A 70 -6.25 17.69 8.77
C LYS A 70 -7.36 18.27 7.89
N ALA A 71 -7.95 19.39 8.32
CA ALA A 71 -8.96 20.10 7.53
C ALA A 71 -8.40 20.60 6.19
N MET A 72 -7.14 21.03 6.16
CA MET A 72 -6.46 21.42 4.91
C MET A 72 -6.34 20.23 3.95
N ALA A 73 -5.95 19.06 4.44
CA ALA A 73 -5.79 17.85 3.63
C ALA A 73 -7.12 17.40 3.01
N GLU A 74 -8.23 17.51 3.75
CA GLU A 74 -9.58 17.20 3.23
C GLU A 74 -10.04 18.19 2.15
N LEU A 75 -9.54 19.43 2.17
CA LEU A 75 -9.87 20.46 1.19
C LEU A 75 -8.98 20.44 -0.05
N LEU A 76 -7.92 19.64 -0.06
CA LEU A 76 -7.13 19.43 -1.27
C LEU A 76 -8.03 18.82 -2.35
N PRO A 77 -7.90 19.27 -3.61
CA PRO A 77 -8.69 18.69 -4.69
C PRO A 77 -8.43 17.18 -4.77
N GLU A 78 -9.48 16.43 -5.11
CA GLU A 78 -9.40 15.02 -5.50
C GLU A 78 -8.72 14.94 -6.88
N GLU A 79 -7.46 15.35 -6.97
CA GLU A 79 -6.64 15.07 -8.17
C GLU A 79 -6.27 13.59 -8.19
N ASP A 80 -5.88 13.11 -9.37
CA ASP A 80 -5.44 11.73 -9.58
C ASP A 80 -4.25 11.42 -8.68
N LEU A 81 -4.52 10.83 -7.52
CA LEU A 81 -3.48 10.25 -6.68
C LEU A 81 -2.63 9.30 -7.52
N GLU A 82 -1.35 9.20 -7.18
CA GLU A 82 -0.39 8.45 -7.97
C GLU A 82 0.19 7.30 -7.15
N ASP A 83 0.26 6.12 -7.75
CA ASP A 83 1.02 5.00 -7.21
C ASP A 83 2.50 5.16 -7.59
N ILE A 84 3.39 4.84 -6.65
CA ILE A 84 4.84 4.91 -6.84
C ILE A 84 5.42 3.49 -6.87
N LEU A 85 6.07 3.16 -7.99
CA LEU A 85 6.73 1.88 -8.22
C LEU A 85 8.25 2.05 -8.24
N VAL A 86 8.95 1.05 -7.73
CA VAL A 86 10.41 0.94 -7.77
C VAL A 86 10.79 -0.24 -8.62
N TYR A 87 11.52 0.03 -9.69
CA TYR A 87 12.11 -0.98 -10.56
C TYR A 87 13.57 -1.22 -10.17
N PRO A 88 14.03 -2.48 -10.20
CA PRO A 88 15.45 -2.78 -10.12
C PRO A 88 16.17 -2.13 -11.31
N ASN A 89 17.40 -1.69 -11.08
CA ASN A 89 18.24 -1.16 -12.12
C ASN A 89 19.40 -2.14 -12.38
N HIS A 90 19.47 -2.64 -13.62
CA HIS A 90 20.50 -3.59 -14.07
C HIS A 90 21.87 -2.93 -14.24
N ASP A 91 21.86 -1.65 -14.61
CA ASP A 91 23.08 -0.89 -14.88
C ASP A 91 23.79 -0.51 -13.57
N ASP A 92 23.01 -0.10 -12.56
CA ASP A 92 23.50 0.21 -11.21
C ASP A 92 22.50 -0.26 -10.15
N PRO A 93 22.78 -1.37 -9.44
CA PRO A 93 21.93 -1.89 -8.37
C PRO A 93 21.67 -0.91 -7.21
N ASN A 94 22.55 0.09 -6.99
CA ASN A 94 22.38 1.08 -5.94
C ASN A 94 21.48 2.26 -6.35
N GLN A 95 21.11 2.34 -7.64
CA GLN A 95 20.27 3.39 -8.19
C GLN A 95 18.97 2.81 -8.78
N PRO A 96 17.99 2.43 -7.94
CA PRO A 96 16.73 1.90 -8.42
C PRO A 96 15.92 2.95 -9.19
N LYS A 97 15.16 2.52 -10.21
CA LYS A 97 14.37 3.40 -11.08
C LYS A 97 12.98 3.62 -10.48
N ILE A 98 12.59 4.88 -10.28
CA ILE A 98 11.26 5.23 -9.75
C ILE A 98 10.31 5.53 -10.91
N ARG A 99 9.11 4.96 -10.88
CA ARG A 99 8.05 5.22 -11.86
C ARG A 99 6.76 5.57 -11.15
N VAL A 100 6.15 6.66 -11.61
CA VAL A 100 4.86 7.16 -11.12
C VAL A 100 3.77 6.73 -12.10
N VAL A 101 2.66 6.22 -11.59
CA VAL A 101 1.49 5.84 -12.39
C VAL A 101 0.20 6.28 -11.68
N PRO A 102 -0.94 6.42 -12.38
CA PRO A 102 -2.20 6.77 -11.73
C PRO A 102 -2.64 5.75 -10.68
N ALA A 103 -3.40 6.19 -9.67
CA ALA A 103 -3.89 5.36 -8.59
C ALA A 103 -4.56 4.06 -9.08
N GLY A 104 -4.16 2.94 -8.47
CA GLY A 104 -4.65 1.61 -8.78
C GLY A 104 -3.88 0.89 -9.91
N LYS A 105 -3.24 1.63 -10.82
CA LYS A 105 -2.44 1.02 -11.91
C LYS A 105 -1.22 0.30 -11.39
N GLY A 106 -0.63 0.72 -10.26
CA GLY A 106 0.54 0.06 -9.69
C GLY A 106 0.26 -1.39 -9.32
N LYS A 107 -0.92 -1.68 -8.77
CA LYS A 107 -1.34 -3.05 -8.44
C LYS A 107 -1.59 -3.91 -9.68
N GLU A 108 -2.20 -3.32 -10.72
CA GLU A 108 -2.42 -4.01 -12.00
C GLU A 108 -1.09 -4.42 -12.65
N ILE A 109 -0.11 -3.51 -12.67
CA ILE A 109 1.23 -3.75 -13.24
C ILE A 109 1.94 -4.89 -12.51
N ILE A 110 1.94 -4.85 -11.18
CA ILE A 110 2.60 -5.89 -10.37
C ILE A 110 1.90 -7.23 -10.54
N LYS A 111 0.57 -7.25 -10.57
CA LYS A 111 -0.20 -8.48 -10.79
C LYS A 111 0.11 -9.07 -12.17
N ALA A 112 0.05 -8.26 -13.23
CA ALA A 112 0.37 -8.71 -14.58
C ALA A 112 1.79 -9.27 -14.68
N LYS A 113 2.78 -8.60 -14.07
CA LYS A 113 4.17 -9.10 -14.05
C LYS A 113 4.32 -10.38 -13.25
N LYS A 114 3.64 -10.50 -12.11
CA LYS A 114 3.64 -11.72 -11.29
C LYS A 114 2.98 -12.90 -12.01
N ASP A 115 1.89 -12.65 -12.73
CA ASP A 115 1.19 -13.66 -13.51
C ASP A 115 2.05 -14.13 -14.71
N GLU A 116 2.69 -13.21 -15.43
CA GLU A 116 3.66 -13.54 -16.50
C GLU A 116 4.81 -14.43 -15.98
N LEU A 117 5.38 -14.10 -14.83
CA LEU A 117 6.44 -14.90 -14.21
C LEU A 117 5.94 -16.27 -13.73
N LYS A 118 4.69 -16.34 -13.25
CA LYS A 118 4.06 -17.60 -12.86
C LYS A 118 3.90 -18.52 -14.07
N GLU A 119 3.45 -18.01 -15.21
CA GLU A 119 3.33 -18.78 -16.45
C GLU A 119 4.69 -19.28 -16.95
N LEU A 120 5.73 -18.45 -16.90
CA LEU A 120 7.10 -18.86 -17.25
C LEU A 120 7.61 -19.97 -16.32
N ARG A 121 7.37 -19.84 -15.01
CA ARG A 121 7.72 -20.86 -14.02
C ARG A 121 6.95 -22.17 -14.23
N GLU A 122 5.67 -22.11 -14.59
CA GLU A 122 4.86 -23.29 -14.88
C GLU A 122 5.34 -24.02 -16.14
N LYS A 123 5.73 -23.29 -17.19
CA LYS A 123 6.35 -23.87 -18.40
C LYS A 123 7.67 -24.57 -18.08
N GLU A 124 8.56 -23.93 -17.33
CA GLU A 124 9.83 -24.54 -16.92
C GLU A 124 9.62 -25.76 -16.00
N SER A 125 8.72 -25.67 -15.03
CA SER A 125 8.39 -26.78 -14.12
C SER A 125 7.71 -27.93 -14.85
N GLY A 126 6.83 -27.64 -15.80
CA GLY A 126 6.22 -28.62 -16.70
C GLY A 126 7.26 -29.34 -17.54
N PHE A 127 8.18 -28.59 -18.16
CA PHE A 127 9.28 -29.15 -18.93
C PHE A 127 10.19 -30.05 -18.08
N LYS A 128 10.61 -29.61 -16.90
CA LYS A 128 11.43 -30.42 -15.97
C LYS A 128 10.72 -31.72 -15.58
N ARG A 129 9.42 -31.66 -15.27
CA ARG A 129 8.61 -32.86 -14.97
C ARG A 129 8.48 -33.78 -16.17
N MET A 130 8.30 -33.23 -17.37
CA MET A 130 8.24 -34.01 -18.62
C MET A 130 9.55 -34.77 -18.87
N VAL A 131 10.70 -34.11 -18.74
CA VAL A 131 12.01 -34.75 -18.92
C VAL A 131 12.24 -35.87 -17.91
N ILE A 132 11.90 -35.66 -16.63
CA ILE A 132 11.98 -36.69 -15.60
C ILE A 132 11.09 -37.90 -15.95
N MET A 133 9.86 -37.66 -16.39
CA MET A 133 8.95 -38.73 -16.82
C MET A 133 9.50 -39.52 -18.02
N ILE A 134 10.12 -38.85 -18.99
CA ILE A 134 10.75 -39.51 -20.15
C ILE A 134 11.92 -40.38 -19.71
N ILE A 135 12.79 -39.90 -18.82
CA ILE A 135 13.92 -40.67 -18.27
C ILE A 135 13.41 -41.93 -17.56
N LEU A 136 12.39 -41.80 -16.72
CA LEU A 136 11.79 -42.93 -16.02
C LEU A 136 11.12 -43.92 -17.00
N PHE A 137 10.40 -43.43 -17.99
CA PHE A 137 9.74 -44.26 -19.01
C PHE A 137 10.74 -45.03 -19.88
N LEU A 138 11.80 -44.38 -20.35
CA LEU A 138 12.87 -45.04 -21.10
C LEU A 138 13.60 -46.08 -20.24
N SER A 139 13.88 -45.76 -18.97
CA SER A 139 14.48 -46.72 -18.04
C SER A 139 13.58 -47.96 -17.85
N PHE A 140 12.27 -47.77 -17.74
CA PHE A 140 11.31 -48.85 -17.62
C PHE A 140 11.25 -49.74 -18.87
N LEU A 141 11.24 -49.15 -20.07
CA LEU A 141 11.29 -49.90 -21.33
C LEU A 141 12.55 -50.78 -21.44
N THR A 142 13.71 -50.26 -21.03
CA THR A 142 14.96 -51.04 -21.05
C THR A 142 14.93 -52.25 -20.10
N VAL A 143 14.22 -52.15 -18.97
CA VAL A 143 14.04 -53.27 -18.03
C VAL A 143 13.19 -54.38 -18.68
N ILE A 144 12.12 -54.03 -19.40
CA ILE A 144 11.28 -55.03 -20.09
C ILE A 144 12.10 -55.80 -21.14
N TYR A 145 12.92 -55.09 -21.92
CA TYR A 145 13.73 -55.70 -22.97
C TYR A 145 14.87 -56.57 -22.42
N THR A 146 15.60 -56.07 -21.42
CA THR A 146 16.85 -56.68 -20.95
C THR A 146 16.66 -57.57 -19.72
N LYS A 147 15.47 -57.55 -19.09
CA LYS A 147 15.09 -58.23 -17.83
C LYS A 147 16.02 -57.98 -16.63
N SER A 148 16.91 -57.00 -16.72
CA SER A 148 17.81 -56.62 -15.64
C SER A 148 17.27 -55.41 -14.89
N MET A 149 17.12 -55.55 -13.58
CA MET A 149 16.60 -54.50 -12.69
C MET A 149 17.59 -53.35 -12.48
N GLN A 150 18.87 -53.54 -12.86
CA GLN A 150 19.94 -52.55 -12.68
C GLN A 150 19.66 -51.25 -13.46
N TYR A 151 19.02 -51.34 -14.62
CA TYR A 151 18.67 -50.17 -15.45
C TYR A 151 17.62 -49.27 -14.80
N LEU A 152 16.74 -49.83 -13.95
CA LEU A 152 15.79 -49.05 -13.16
C LEU A 152 16.52 -48.18 -12.13
N PHE A 153 17.52 -48.76 -11.45
CA PHE A 153 18.32 -48.05 -10.45
C PHE A 153 19.10 -46.89 -11.07
N TRP A 154 19.75 -47.13 -12.22
CA TRP A 154 20.46 -46.07 -12.96
C TRP A 154 19.51 -44.97 -13.48
N GLY A 155 18.29 -45.32 -13.91
CA GLY A 155 17.28 -44.34 -14.33
C GLY A 155 16.82 -43.41 -13.19
N ILE A 156 16.55 -43.98 -12.02
CA ILE A 156 16.20 -43.21 -10.81
C ILE A 156 17.37 -42.31 -10.39
N LEU A 157 18.59 -42.85 -10.36
CA LEU A 157 19.81 -42.10 -10.03
C LEU A 157 20.01 -40.90 -10.98
N LEU A 158 19.81 -41.11 -12.29
CA LEU A 158 19.91 -40.07 -13.32
C LEU A 158 18.85 -38.97 -13.11
N SER A 159 17.60 -39.35 -12.79
CA SER A 159 16.54 -38.37 -12.50
C SER A 159 16.82 -37.54 -11.25
N LEU A 160 17.41 -38.15 -10.21
CA LEU A 160 17.78 -37.47 -8.97
C LEU A 160 18.95 -36.50 -9.20
N ALA A 161 19.96 -36.95 -9.94
CA ALA A 161 21.09 -36.12 -10.35
C ALA A 161 20.62 -34.93 -11.21
N PHE A 162 19.69 -35.16 -12.15
CA PHE A 162 19.06 -34.11 -12.95
C PHE A 162 18.31 -33.11 -12.07
N MET A 163 17.53 -33.56 -11.09
CA MET A 163 16.81 -32.68 -10.17
C MET A 163 17.77 -31.80 -9.34
N ILE A 164 18.86 -32.38 -8.82
CA ILE A 164 19.87 -31.65 -8.05
C ILE A 164 20.60 -30.64 -8.94
N PHE A 165 21.02 -31.05 -10.13
CA PHE A 165 21.69 -30.18 -11.10
C PHE A 165 20.79 -28.97 -11.44
N PHE A 166 19.53 -29.20 -11.79
CA PHE A 166 18.59 -28.12 -12.11
C PHE A 166 18.13 -27.31 -10.90
N ARG A 167 18.34 -27.78 -9.67
CA ARG A 167 18.14 -27.01 -8.44
C ARG A 167 19.26 -25.98 -8.27
N PHE A 168 20.51 -26.35 -8.51
CA PHE A 168 21.66 -25.43 -8.47
C PHE A 168 21.64 -24.41 -9.62
N PHE A 169 21.15 -24.82 -10.80
CA PHE A 169 21.03 -23.95 -11.98
C PHE A 169 19.67 -23.27 -12.11
N SER A 170 18.82 -23.31 -11.08
CA SER A 170 17.47 -22.75 -11.17
C SER A 170 17.52 -21.22 -11.37
N TYR A 171 17.29 -20.79 -12.61
CA TYR A 171 17.28 -19.39 -13.04
C TYR A 171 16.07 -18.59 -12.51
N SER A 172 15.10 -19.28 -11.91
CA SER A 172 13.86 -18.75 -11.31
C SER A 172 14.10 -17.58 -10.34
N ASP A 173 15.15 -17.64 -9.52
CA ASP A 173 15.39 -16.62 -8.48
C ASP A 173 15.84 -15.28 -9.06
N LYS A 174 16.33 -15.26 -10.30
CA LYS A 174 16.68 -14.01 -11.00
C LYS A 174 15.44 -13.24 -11.44
N PHE A 175 14.37 -13.94 -11.82
CA PHE A 175 13.15 -13.31 -12.33
C PHE A 175 12.30 -12.68 -11.23
N GLU A 176 12.30 -13.22 -10.01
CA GLU A 176 11.60 -12.57 -8.88
C GLU A 176 12.19 -11.20 -8.53
N LYS A 177 13.48 -11.00 -8.80
CA LYS A 177 14.16 -9.72 -8.58
C LYS A 177 13.74 -8.64 -9.58
N GLU A 178 13.15 -9.03 -10.72
CA GLU A 178 12.63 -8.13 -11.76
C GLU A 178 11.27 -7.51 -11.42
N ILE A 179 10.58 -8.04 -10.41
CA ILE A 179 9.25 -7.55 -10.05
C ILE A 179 9.38 -6.16 -9.43
N PRO A 180 8.74 -5.13 -9.99
CA PRO A 180 8.75 -3.82 -9.38
C PRO A 180 8.06 -3.87 -8.01
N LYS A 181 8.62 -3.13 -7.05
CA LYS A 181 8.03 -3.00 -5.71
C LYS A 181 7.09 -1.80 -5.68
N LEU A 182 5.91 -1.99 -5.10
CA LEU A 182 4.99 -0.89 -4.82
C LEU A 182 5.43 -0.19 -3.53
N LEU A 183 5.80 1.08 -3.60
CA LEU A 183 6.10 1.87 -2.40
C LEU A 183 4.87 2.54 -1.83
N VAL A 184 4.10 3.19 -2.70
CA VAL A 184 2.90 3.93 -2.33
C VAL A 184 1.78 3.47 -3.25
N SER A 185 0.62 3.19 -2.67
CA SER A 185 -0.55 2.76 -3.42
C SER A 185 -1.80 3.45 -2.92
N HIS A 186 -2.62 3.91 -3.86
CA HIS A 186 -3.92 4.48 -3.62
C HIS A 186 -5.00 3.68 -4.36
N LYS A 187 -6.24 3.73 -3.86
CA LYS A 187 -7.42 3.27 -4.61
C LYS A 187 -7.98 4.45 -5.40
N LYS A 188 -8.74 4.13 -6.44
CA LYS A 188 -9.45 5.14 -7.22
C LYS A 188 -10.49 5.84 -6.35
N GLY A 189 -10.38 7.16 -6.22
CA GLY A 189 -11.27 7.98 -5.37
C GLY A 189 -10.87 8.04 -3.89
N ASP A 190 -9.67 7.58 -3.52
CA ASP A 190 -9.16 7.86 -2.18
C ASP A 190 -8.93 9.36 -1.98
N LYS A 191 -9.21 9.86 -0.78
CA LYS A 191 -8.88 11.24 -0.40
C LYS A 191 -7.38 11.36 -0.10
N PRO A 192 -6.76 12.53 -0.27
CA PRO A 192 -5.38 12.77 0.10
C PRO A 192 -5.11 12.37 1.57
N PRO A 193 -4.11 11.52 1.84
CA PRO A 193 -3.84 11.07 3.20
C PRO A 193 -3.25 12.20 4.04
N PHE A 194 -3.68 12.31 5.30
CA PHE A 194 -3.00 13.13 6.30
C PHE A 194 -2.11 12.25 7.17
N ILE A 195 -0.80 12.42 7.05
CA ILE A 195 0.19 11.73 7.89
C ILE A 195 0.64 12.72 8.97
N ASP A 196 0.25 12.44 10.22
CA ASP A 196 0.64 13.26 11.36
C ASP A 196 2.06 12.90 11.82
N ALA A 197 3.04 13.75 11.50
CA ALA A 197 4.41 13.57 11.98
C ALA A 197 4.55 13.87 13.50
N THR A 198 3.59 14.57 14.12
CA THR A 198 3.68 14.92 15.55
C THR A 198 3.29 13.75 16.46
N GLY A 199 2.38 12.89 16.02
CA GLY A 199 1.92 11.73 16.79
C GLY A 199 2.94 10.60 16.93
N ALA A 200 3.88 10.47 15.98
CA ALA A 200 4.93 9.43 16.03
C ALA A 200 5.95 9.67 17.17
N ILE A 201 6.09 10.92 17.61
CA ILE A 201 7.02 11.30 18.70
C ILE A 201 6.35 11.13 20.07
N SER A 202 5.03 11.28 20.16
CA SER A 202 4.29 11.16 21.44
C SER A 202 4.24 9.74 22.02
N GLY A 203 4.60 8.70 21.24
CA GLY A 203 4.75 7.32 21.72
C GLY A 203 6.20 6.89 21.98
N ALA A 204 7.17 7.79 21.79
CA ALA A 204 8.61 7.53 21.97
C ALA A 204 9.21 8.19 23.22
N LEU A 205 8.36 8.80 24.06
CA LEU A 205 8.70 9.37 25.37
C LEU A 205 7.94 8.65 26.47
#